data_AF-A0A2E2XHA8-F1
#
_entry.id   AF-A0A2E2XHA8-F1
#
_cell.length_a   1.000
_cell.length_b   1.000
_cell.length_c   1.000
_cell.angle_alpha   90.00
_cell.angle_beta   90.00
_cell.angle_gamma   90.00
#
_symmetry.space_group_name_H-M   'P 1'
#
loop_
_entity.id
_entity.type
_entity.pdbx_description
1 polymer ?
#
loop_
_entity_poly.entity_id
_entity_poly.type
_entity_poly.pdbx_seq_one_letter_code
_entity_poly.pdbx_strand_id
1 'polypeptide(L)'
;MSFRNSYAEAVFIFSGKDVVREMHFSEFEAVLEGFVPLAEQAAQSVHAVYLRVGTGCRVTAAVFFLIEFDKAGFADRRWNVPLEQLAETSAEGPDLGAGPIRLACRSQCAIAWHQQQLWDPQMSPQCNHFAAIKRSIEKNALHLVVPDDIPTLSAEPAVKTLDEPQAIAQSNKKAMADLDAQWRARVAQTIKEARLRVSTLKQQSQQQIDDLKDQLRRQSESSKREQLKLESELQLQIDKVSEHSHVIDGQEQKLKGLREYFEHKLTNLKSVDTVSVDTIRQHLQADFEAELTELKKSYEEKLQMRDVEVMYRDTQLAGLTEEIDKLRAEKQALLESSGNNLLEQIQRSGISFVSFQPGAGHMTIPVEDVARFMNDSAAYTAEKCRVDVGVFRRWRRHYQDPVCVREIAGGTICGKLLTRVDRPADFVEGSSDCCNEHQTADSPLAQVLS
;
A
#
# COMPACT_ATOMS: atom_id res chain seq x y z
N MET A 1 -16.87 -5.49 14.07
CA MET A 1 -17.32 -6.78 14.63
C MET A 1 -16.08 -7.44 15.21
N SER A 2 -15.94 -7.49 16.53
CA SER A 2 -14.82 -8.15 17.19
C SER A 2 -14.98 -9.67 17.04
N PHE A 3 -14.08 -10.31 16.30
CA PHE A 3 -13.98 -11.76 16.27
C PHE A 3 -13.64 -12.22 17.69
N ARG A 4 -14.57 -12.91 18.36
CA ARG A 4 -14.24 -13.61 19.60
C ARG A 4 -13.41 -14.82 19.22
N ASN A 5 -12.10 -14.64 19.23
CA ASN A 5 -11.16 -15.73 19.17
C ASN A 5 -11.41 -16.67 20.35
N SER A 6 -11.74 -17.92 20.04
CA SER A 6 -11.99 -18.99 21.03
C SER A 6 -10.68 -19.55 21.60
N TYR A 7 -9.58 -18.80 21.48
CA TYR A 7 -8.25 -19.20 21.85
C TYR A 7 -7.60 -18.05 22.64
N ALA A 8 -6.77 -18.40 23.62
CA ALA A 8 -5.97 -17.46 24.38
C ALA A 8 -4.55 -17.39 23.81
N GLU A 9 -3.91 -16.23 23.89
CA GLU A 9 -2.59 -15.98 23.33
C GLU A 9 -1.62 -15.57 24.44
N ALA A 10 -0.47 -16.24 24.48
CA ALA A 10 0.55 -15.99 25.49
C ALA A 10 1.95 -15.97 24.85
N VAL A 11 2.85 -15.22 25.45
CA VAL A 11 4.26 -15.15 25.06
C VAL A 11 5.12 -15.59 26.24
N PHE A 12 5.96 -16.59 26.01
CA PHE A 12 6.91 -17.10 26.99
C PHE A 12 8.33 -16.69 26.60
N ILE A 13 9.06 -16.15 27.57
CA ILE A 13 10.43 -15.70 27.40
C ILE A 13 11.36 -16.72 28.06
N PHE A 14 12.28 -17.27 27.26
CA PHE A 14 13.28 -18.25 27.66
C PHE A 14 14.65 -17.61 27.82
N SER A 15 15.33 -17.98 28.90
CA SER A 15 16.76 -17.76 29.06
C SER A 15 17.43 -19.11 29.23
N GLY A 16 18.04 -19.62 28.15
CA GLY A 16 18.62 -20.96 28.12
C GLY A 16 17.57 -22.05 28.23
N LYS A 17 17.46 -22.69 29.41
CA LYS A 17 16.65 -23.91 29.61
C LYS A 17 15.32 -23.68 30.32
N ASP A 18 15.17 -22.55 31.02
CA ASP A 18 14.01 -22.26 31.86
C ASP A 18 13.19 -21.09 31.31
N VAL A 19 11.88 -21.14 31.55
CA VAL A 19 10.95 -20.04 31.30
C VAL A 19 11.18 -19.00 32.39
N VAL A 20 11.68 -17.83 32.01
CA VAL A 20 11.97 -16.74 32.95
C VAL A 20 10.73 -15.89 33.17
N ARG A 21 9.91 -15.71 32.12
CA ARG A 21 8.72 -14.87 32.18
C ARG A 21 7.62 -15.38 31.26
N GLU A 22 6.39 -15.27 31.75
CA GLU A 22 5.16 -15.59 31.04
C GLU A 22 4.32 -14.31 31.01
N MET A 23 3.79 -13.93 29.85
CA MET A 23 2.94 -12.73 29.70
C MET A 23 1.84 -12.97 28.66
N HIS A 24 0.78 -12.18 28.73
CA HIS A 24 -0.27 -12.19 27.69
C HIS A 24 0.26 -11.54 26.41
N PHE A 25 -0.31 -11.90 25.25
CA PHE A 25 0.09 -11.30 23.98
C PHE A 25 -0.12 -9.77 23.97
N SER A 26 -1.23 -9.27 24.53
CA SER A 26 -1.47 -7.82 24.65
C SER A 26 -0.45 -7.09 25.52
N GLU A 27 0.13 -7.76 26.52
CA GLU A 27 1.21 -7.19 27.33
C GLU A 27 2.52 -7.13 26.53
N PHE A 28 2.76 -8.14 25.69
CA PHE A 28 3.92 -8.17 24.80
C PHE A 28 3.81 -7.10 23.69
N GLU A 29 2.63 -6.84 23.14
CA GLU A 29 2.41 -5.74 22.19
C GLU A 29 2.75 -4.38 22.79
N ALA A 30 2.35 -4.13 24.04
CA ALA A 30 2.71 -2.91 24.76
C ALA A 30 4.23 -2.75 24.95
N VAL A 31 4.96 -3.87 25.07
CA VAL A 31 6.43 -3.87 25.13
C VAL A 31 7.04 -3.53 23.76
N LEU A 32 6.50 -4.08 22.67
CA LEU A 32 6.94 -3.77 21.30
C LEU A 32 6.70 -2.30 20.93
N GLU A 33 5.58 -1.73 21.35
CA GLU A 33 5.26 -0.31 21.15
C GLU A 33 6.11 0.63 22.03
N GLY A 34 6.87 0.07 22.98
CA GLY A 34 7.78 0.81 23.85
C GLY A 34 7.10 1.51 25.02
N PHE A 35 5.90 1.07 25.43
CA PHE A 35 5.22 1.59 26.61
C PHE A 35 5.79 1.03 27.93
N VAL A 36 6.35 -0.19 27.90
CA VAL A 36 6.90 -0.86 29.09
C VAL A 36 8.32 -1.37 28.82
N PRO A 37 9.35 -0.89 29.54
CA PRO A 37 10.70 -1.42 29.41
C PRO A 37 10.89 -2.73 30.20
N LEU A 38 11.49 -3.75 29.58
CA LEU A 38 11.94 -4.97 30.25
C LEU A 38 13.39 -4.80 30.74
N ALA A 39 13.55 -4.15 31.90
CA ALA A 39 14.87 -3.89 32.48
C ALA A 39 15.66 -5.17 32.82
N GLU A 40 14.99 -6.29 33.07
CA GLU A 40 15.62 -7.58 33.39
C GLU A 40 16.32 -8.26 32.20
N GLN A 41 16.00 -7.85 30.97
CA GLN A 41 16.57 -8.42 29.74
C GLN A 41 17.30 -7.36 28.89
N ALA A 42 17.71 -6.25 29.52
CA ALA A 42 18.39 -5.15 28.82
C ALA A 42 19.70 -5.62 28.17
N ALA A 43 19.92 -5.19 26.92
CA ALA A 43 21.11 -5.49 26.11
C ALA A 43 21.35 -7.00 25.81
N GLN A 44 20.29 -7.82 25.77
CA GLN A 44 20.38 -9.24 25.42
C GLN A 44 19.40 -9.61 24.30
N SER A 45 19.83 -10.54 23.42
CA SER A 45 18.95 -11.21 22.46
C SER A 45 18.25 -12.37 23.16
N VAL A 46 16.94 -12.28 23.29
CA VAL A 46 16.15 -13.23 24.09
C VAL A 46 15.38 -14.18 23.18
N HIS A 47 15.29 -15.43 23.61
CA HIS A 47 14.53 -16.47 22.94
C HIS A 47 13.11 -16.42 23.45
N ALA A 48 12.16 -16.06 22.60
CA ALA A 48 10.75 -15.98 22.96
C ALA A 48 9.93 -17.00 22.15
N VAL A 49 8.79 -17.39 22.71
CA VAL A 49 7.86 -18.33 22.12
C VAL A 49 6.46 -17.77 22.25
N TYR A 50 5.81 -17.56 21.11
CA TYR A 50 4.40 -17.21 21.05
C TYR A 50 3.57 -18.49 20.99
N LEU A 51 2.53 -18.56 21.82
CA LEU A 51 1.69 -19.74 22.02
C LEU A 51 0.22 -19.38 21.87
N ARG A 52 -0.48 -20.19 21.08
CA ARG A 52 -1.94 -20.16 20.96
C ARG A 52 -2.51 -21.33 21.74
N VAL A 53 -3.28 -21.03 22.78
CA VAL A 53 -3.87 -22.01 23.69
C VAL A 53 -5.37 -22.10 23.43
N GLY A 54 -5.83 -23.30 23.07
CA GLY A 54 -7.24 -23.59 22.81
C GLY A 54 -7.99 -24.06 24.06
N THR A 55 -9.21 -24.53 23.86
CA THR A 55 -10.10 -25.08 24.91
C THR A 55 -9.38 -26.14 25.75
N GLY A 56 -9.41 -25.99 27.09
CA GLY A 56 -8.81 -26.94 28.04
C GLY A 56 -7.30 -26.80 28.28
N CYS A 57 -6.72 -25.60 28.14
CA CYS A 57 -5.29 -25.31 28.34
C CYS A 57 -4.38 -26.17 27.44
N ARG A 58 -4.78 -26.39 26.19
CA ARG A 58 -4.02 -27.18 25.20
C ARG A 58 -3.35 -26.27 24.17
N VAL A 59 -2.06 -26.47 23.93
CA VAL A 59 -1.33 -25.70 22.91
C VAL A 59 -1.77 -26.15 21.52
N THR A 60 -2.22 -25.20 20.72
CA THR A 60 -2.64 -25.42 19.32
C THR A 60 -1.56 -24.97 18.33
N ALA A 61 -0.85 -23.88 18.63
CA ALA A 61 0.24 -23.37 17.81
C ALA A 61 1.38 -22.79 18.65
N ALA A 62 2.62 -22.91 18.15
CA ALA A 62 3.83 -22.39 18.77
C ALA A 62 4.77 -21.76 17.73
N VAL A 63 5.19 -20.52 17.95
CA VAL A 63 6.11 -19.77 17.08
C VAL A 63 7.34 -19.36 17.87
N PHE A 64 8.52 -19.82 17.44
CA PHE A 64 9.79 -19.63 18.14
C PHE A 64 10.58 -18.49 17.52
N PHE A 65 10.62 -17.33 18.18
CA PHE A 65 11.23 -16.11 17.65
C PHE A 65 12.31 -15.53 18.57
N LEU A 66 13.19 -14.74 17.98
CA LEU A 66 14.26 -14.01 18.63
C LEU A 66 13.92 -12.53 18.62
N ILE A 67 14.14 -11.87 19.76
CA ILE A 67 13.95 -10.43 19.90
C ILE A 67 15.13 -9.84 20.66
N GLU A 68 15.63 -8.70 20.18
CA GLU A 68 16.74 -7.99 20.80
C GLU A 68 16.21 -6.81 21.60
N PHE A 69 16.73 -6.64 22.81
CA PHE A 69 16.42 -5.50 23.67
C PHE A 69 17.62 -4.56 23.76
N ASP A 70 17.38 -3.26 23.65
CA ASP A 70 18.40 -2.23 23.80
C ASP A 70 18.83 -2.06 25.27
N LYS A 71 19.88 -1.26 25.53
CA LYS A 71 20.43 -0.97 26.87
C LYS A 71 19.40 -0.38 27.84
N ALA A 72 18.34 0.23 27.31
CA ALA A 72 17.24 0.79 28.08
C ALA A 72 16.09 -0.21 28.33
N GLY A 73 16.19 -1.46 27.86
CA GLY A 73 15.17 -2.50 28.02
C GLY A 73 13.99 -2.39 27.03
N PHE A 74 14.12 -1.59 25.98
CA PHE A 74 13.13 -1.49 24.90
C PHE A 74 13.43 -2.51 23.81
N ALA A 75 12.38 -3.10 23.24
CA ALA A 75 12.50 -3.97 22.07
C ALA A 75 13.00 -3.19 20.84
N ASP A 76 13.74 -3.86 19.95
CA ASP A 76 14.15 -3.26 18.69
C ASP A 76 12.92 -2.90 17.84
N ARG A 77 12.81 -1.61 17.48
CA ARG A 77 11.75 -1.06 16.63
C ARG A 77 11.75 -1.62 15.21
N ARG A 78 12.85 -2.23 14.78
CA ARG A 78 12.98 -2.86 13.46
C ARG A 78 12.44 -4.29 13.43
N TRP A 79 12.07 -4.84 14.59
CA TRP A 79 11.48 -6.15 14.69
C TRP A 79 10.00 -6.13 14.26
N ASN A 80 9.67 -6.88 13.21
CA ASN A 80 8.34 -6.85 12.58
C ASN A 80 7.88 -8.25 12.11
N VAL A 81 8.03 -9.26 12.97
CA VAL A 81 7.60 -10.63 12.66
C VAL A 81 6.09 -10.78 12.87
N PRO A 82 5.30 -11.20 11.86
CA PRO A 82 3.86 -11.40 12.00
C PRO A 82 3.55 -12.74 12.68
N LEU A 83 3.57 -12.75 14.02
CA LEU A 83 3.43 -13.97 14.83
C LEU A 83 2.10 -14.70 14.60
N GLU A 84 0.99 -13.98 14.50
CA GLU A 84 -0.36 -14.56 14.26
C GLU A 84 -0.44 -15.29 12.93
N GLN A 85 0.04 -14.66 11.85
CA GLN A 85 0.02 -15.24 10.50
C GLN A 85 0.92 -16.47 10.39
N LEU A 86 2.07 -16.45 11.08
CA LEU A 86 2.96 -17.61 11.18
C LEU A 86 2.35 -18.75 11.99
N ALA A 87 1.59 -18.45 13.04
CA ALA A 87 0.84 -19.45 13.81
C ALA A 87 -0.31 -20.09 13.00
N GLU A 88 -0.88 -19.37 12.03
CA GLU A 88 -1.93 -19.88 11.16
C GLU A 88 -1.40 -20.68 9.97
N THR A 89 -0.28 -20.27 9.40
CA THR A 89 0.26 -20.82 8.14
C THR A 89 1.34 -21.90 8.38
N SER A 90 1.70 -22.18 9.63
CA SER A 90 2.77 -23.12 9.97
C SER A 90 2.44 -24.58 9.66
N ALA A 91 3.50 -25.35 9.39
CA ALA A 91 3.43 -26.79 9.20
C ALA A 91 3.09 -27.52 10.52
N GLU A 92 2.58 -28.73 10.39
CA GLU A 92 2.29 -29.61 11.52
C GLU A 92 3.60 -30.10 12.17
N GLY A 93 3.71 -29.88 13.47
CA GLY A 93 4.83 -30.24 14.33
C GLY A 93 4.46 -31.35 15.33
N PRO A 94 5.34 -31.61 16.32
CA PRO A 94 5.17 -32.69 17.28
C PRO A 94 3.96 -32.45 18.21
N ASP A 95 3.28 -33.52 18.60
CA ASP A 95 2.10 -33.47 19.46
C ASP A 95 2.46 -33.11 20.92
N LEU A 96 1.76 -32.13 21.50
CA LEU A 96 1.90 -31.72 22.91
C LEU A 96 0.72 -32.12 23.79
N GLY A 97 -0.13 -33.06 23.33
CA GLY A 97 -1.24 -33.65 24.09
C GLY A 97 -2.63 -33.37 23.53
N ALA A 98 -2.74 -32.90 22.29
CA ALA A 98 -4.01 -32.55 21.64
C ALA A 98 -4.06 -32.87 20.13
N GLY A 99 -3.02 -33.48 19.58
CA GLY A 99 -2.77 -33.60 18.15
C GLY A 99 -1.53 -32.80 17.73
N PRO A 100 -1.08 -32.96 16.46
CA PRO A 100 0.08 -32.23 15.95
C PRO A 100 -0.14 -30.72 16.10
N ILE A 101 0.75 -30.05 16.85
CA ILE A 101 0.67 -28.60 17.01
C ILE A 101 1.15 -27.92 15.73
N ARG A 102 0.67 -26.73 15.40
CA ARG A 102 1.29 -25.93 14.34
C ARG A 102 2.58 -25.31 14.85
N LEU A 103 3.70 -25.59 14.18
CA LEU A 103 5.03 -25.20 14.62
C LEU A 103 5.71 -24.29 13.60
N ALA A 104 6.10 -23.09 14.02
CA ALA A 104 6.97 -22.21 13.25
C ALA A 104 8.33 -22.09 13.95
N CYS A 105 9.36 -22.66 13.31
CA CYS A 105 10.76 -22.56 13.73
C CYS A 105 11.62 -22.12 12.55
N ARG A 106 12.89 -21.81 12.80
CA ARG A 106 13.84 -21.43 11.72
C ARG A 106 13.89 -22.47 10.60
N SER A 107 13.90 -23.75 10.95
CA SER A 107 13.89 -24.89 10.02
C SER A 107 12.52 -25.16 9.36
N GLN A 108 11.42 -24.64 9.91
CA GLN A 108 10.03 -24.95 9.49
C GLN A 108 9.22 -23.70 9.10
N CYS A 109 9.90 -22.62 8.72
CA CYS A 109 9.25 -21.40 8.23
C CYS A 109 9.21 -21.38 6.70
N ALA A 110 8.00 -21.29 6.12
CA ALA A 110 7.78 -21.20 4.68
C ALA A 110 8.35 -19.90 4.06
N ILE A 111 8.68 -18.91 4.90
CA ILE A 111 9.02 -17.55 4.50
C ILE A 111 10.47 -17.25 4.87
N ALA A 112 11.36 -17.22 3.86
CA ALA A 112 12.82 -17.15 4.06
C ALA A 112 13.33 -15.90 4.79
N TRP A 113 12.69 -14.74 4.62
CA TRP A 113 13.13 -13.49 5.26
C TRP A 113 12.88 -13.45 6.77
N HIS A 114 11.87 -14.18 7.28
CA HIS A 114 11.61 -14.30 8.72
C HIS A 114 12.47 -15.38 9.40
N GLN A 115 13.15 -16.26 8.65
CA GLN A 115 13.97 -17.34 9.22
C GLN A 115 15.14 -16.85 10.07
N GLN A 116 15.67 -15.65 9.81
CA GLN A 116 16.78 -15.07 10.58
C GLN A 116 16.36 -14.62 11.99
N GLN A 117 15.07 -14.31 12.17
CA GLN A 117 14.48 -13.86 13.43
C GLN A 117 13.78 -15.02 14.18
N LEU A 118 13.88 -16.25 13.68
CA LEU A 118 13.33 -17.45 14.30
C LEU A 118 14.48 -18.31 14.85
N TRP A 119 14.18 -19.13 15.86
CA TRP A 119 15.12 -20.10 16.40
C TRP A 119 14.54 -21.52 16.36
N ASP A 120 15.43 -22.51 16.43
CA ASP A 120 15.04 -23.93 16.42
C ASP A 120 15.03 -24.50 17.86
N PRO A 121 13.89 -25.00 18.36
CA PRO A 121 13.80 -25.59 19.68
C PRO A 121 14.55 -26.93 19.70
N GLN A 122 15.36 -27.13 20.74
CA GLN A 122 16.05 -28.41 20.94
C GLN A 122 15.11 -29.40 21.65
N MET A 123 15.09 -30.64 21.13
CA MET A 123 14.42 -31.82 21.71
C MET A 123 15.45 -32.85 22.21
N SER A 124 16.42 -32.40 23.00
CA SER A 124 17.38 -33.33 23.60
C SER A 124 16.82 -33.83 24.95
N PRO A 125 17.07 -35.09 25.35
CA PRO A 125 16.56 -35.64 26.62
C PRO A 125 17.01 -34.86 27.87
N GLN A 126 18.00 -33.97 27.75
CA GLN A 126 18.51 -33.10 28.81
C GLN A 126 17.96 -31.65 28.74
N CYS A 127 17.41 -31.21 27.59
CA CYS A 127 16.82 -29.89 27.38
C CYS A 127 15.58 -30.02 26.46
N ASN A 128 14.39 -30.14 27.06
CA ASN A 128 13.13 -30.21 26.33
C ASN A 128 12.32 -28.93 26.54
N HIS A 129 12.48 -27.95 25.62
CA HIS A 129 11.74 -26.69 25.64
C HIS A 129 10.22 -26.92 25.60
N PHE A 130 9.77 -27.92 24.84
CA PHE A 130 8.38 -28.36 24.79
C PHE A 130 7.83 -28.87 26.13
N ALA A 131 8.66 -29.56 26.92
CA ALA A 131 8.28 -30.02 28.24
C ALA A 131 8.21 -28.86 29.25
N ALA A 132 9.08 -27.84 29.10
CA ALA A 132 9.01 -26.62 29.90
C ALA A 132 7.72 -25.84 29.62
N ILE A 133 7.35 -25.66 28.35
CA ILE A 133 6.08 -25.03 27.93
C ILE A 133 4.89 -25.77 28.53
N LYS A 134 4.87 -27.11 28.43
CA LYS A 134 3.78 -27.92 28.98
C LYS A 134 3.63 -27.75 30.49
N ARG A 135 4.73 -27.80 31.25
CA ARG A 135 4.72 -27.59 32.71
C ARG A 135 4.24 -26.18 33.09
N SER A 136 4.61 -25.16 32.31
CA SER A 136 4.16 -23.77 32.54
C SER A 136 2.66 -23.60 32.30
N ILE A 137 2.12 -24.24 31.26
CA ILE A 137 0.68 -24.20 30.96
C ILE A 137 -0.13 -24.99 31.99
N GLU A 138 0.38 -26.13 32.46
CA GLU A 138 -0.24 -26.90 33.56
C GLU A 138 -0.25 -26.12 34.88
N LYS A 139 0.77 -25.28 35.13
CA LYS A 139 0.80 -24.38 36.30
C LYS A 139 -0.18 -23.21 36.18
N ASN A 140 -0.59 -22.85 34.95
CA ASN A 140 -1.58 -21.82 34.63
C ASN A 140 -1.39 -20.49 35.40
N ALA A 141 -0.16 -19.98 35.47
CA ALA A 141 0.13 -18.72 36.18
C ALA A 141 -0.63 -17.52 35.59
N LEU A 142 -0.93 -17.56 34.29
CA LEU A 142 -1.65 -16.51 33.54
C LEU A 142 -3.18 -16.58 33.64
N HIS A 143 -3.75 -17.54 34.39
CA HIS A 143 -5.20 -17.75 34.53
C HIS A 143 -5.95 -17.70 33.18
N LEU A 144 -5.50 -18.50 32.21
CA LEU A 144 -6.10 -18.54 30.88
C LEU A 144 -7.51 -19.17 30.97
N VAL A 145 -8.55 -18.34 30.97
CA VAL A 145 -9.96 -18.77 30.96
C VAL A 145 -10.45 -18.82 29.51
N VAL A 146 -10.52 -20.02 28.94
CA VAL A 146 -11.20 -20.26 27.67
C VAL A 146 -12.61 -20.77 27.99
N PRO A 147 -13.70 -20.17 27.47
CA PRO A 147 -15.05 -20.66 27.71
C PRO A 147 -15.23 -22.06 27.12
N ASP A 148 -15.74 -23.00 27.92
CA ASP A 148 -16.14 -24.33 27.43
C ASP A 148 -17.27 -24.22 26.41
N ASP A 149 -17.24 -25.09 25.41
CA ASP A 149 -18.21 -25.20 24.33
C ASP A 149 -19.66 -25.28 24.86
N ILE A 150 -20.53 -24.45 24.29
CA ILE A 150 -21.98 -24.47 24.53
C ILE A 150 -22.52 -25.81 24.01
N PRO A 151 -23.20 -26.63 24.83
CA PRO A 151 -23.78 -27.89 24.37
C PRO A 151 -24.83 -27.64 23.29
N THR A 152 -24.61 -28.21 22.11
CA THR A 152 -25.59 -28.23 21.02
C THR A 152 -26.74 -29.15 21.42
N LEU A 153 -27.91 -28.56 21.67
CA LEU A 153 -29.16 -29.26 21.97
C LEU A 153 -29.60 -30.10 20.74
N SER A 154 -29.22 -31.37 20.75
CA SER A 154 -29.87 -32.43 19.97
C SER A 154 -30.56 -33.37 20.93
N ALA A 155 -31.86 -33.17 21.16
CA ALA A 155 -32.76 -34.19 21.68
C ALA A 155 -34.22 -33.75 21.52
N GLU A 156 -34.95 -34.50 20.70
CA GLU A 156 -36.41 -34.52 20.62
C GLU A 156 -37.04 -34.75 22.00
N PRO A 157 -38.15 -34.07 22.38
CA PRO A 157 -38.81 -34.36 23.63
C PRO A 157 -39.83 -35.50 23.43
N ALA A 158 -39.56 -36.62 24.11
CA ALA A 158 -40.53 -37.66 24.35
C ALA A 158 -41.59 -37.19 25.36
N VAL A 159 -42.84 -37.45 25.01
CA VAL A 159 -44.09 -37.16 25.72
C VAL A 159 -44.12 -37.83 27.11
N LYS A 160 -44.55 -37.07 28.13
CA LYS A 160 -45.20 -37.61 29.34
C LYS A 160 -46.47 -36.81 29.64
N THR A 161 -47.56 -37.56 29.71
CA THR A 161 -48.93 -37.15 30.02
C THR A 161 -49.17 -37.01 31.53
N LEU A 162 -50.39 -36.54 31.86
CA LEU A 162 -51.08 -36.40 33.17
C LEU A 162 -51.04 -34.95 33.69
N ASP A 163 -52.12 -34.26 34.06
CA ASP A 163 -53.56 -34.55 34.15
C ASP A 163 -54.32 -33.19 34.16
N GLU A 164 -55.61 -33.18 33.79
CA GLU A 164 -56.50 -32.02 33.79
C GLU A 164 -56.75 -31.43 35.20
N PRO A 165 -57.14 -30.14 35.33
CA PRO A 165 -58.58 -29.90 35.44
C PRO A 165 -59.11 -28.73 34.60
N GLN A 166 -60.40 -28.86 34.36
CA GLN A 166 -61.26 -28.14 33.44
C GLN A 166 -61.67 -26.74 33.94
N ALA A 167 -62.30 -25.99 33.02
CA ALA A 167 -63.28 -24.93 33.27
C ALA A 167 -62.85 -23.44 33.30
N ILE A 168 -62.10 -22.96 32.29
CA ILE A 168 -62.17 -21.56 31.79
C ILE A 168 -62.16 -21.51 30.23
N ALA A 169 -62.51 -22.64 29.59
CA ALA A 169 -61.84 -23.09 28.38
C ALA A 169 -62.50 -22.80 27.02
N GLN A 170 -63.40 -21.82 26.87
CA GLN A 170 -64.00 -21.51 25.55
C GLN A 170 -63.71 -20.10 25.03
N SER A 171 -63.47 -19.12 25.92
CA SER A 171 -63.06 -17.77 25.54
C SER A 171 -61.56 -17.69 25.24
N ASN A 172 -60.72 -18.32 26.08
CA ASN A 172 -59.26 -18.31 25.91
C ASN A 172 -58.72 -19.25 24.83
N LYS A 173 -59.46 -20.29 24.38
CA LYS A 173 -58.99 -21.21 23.33
C LYS A 173 -58.91 -20.55 21.96
N LYS A 174 -59.83 -19.65 21.62
CA LYS A 174 -59.79 -18.90 20.36
C LYS A 174 -58.63 -17.90 20.35
N ALA A 175 -58.48 -17.13 21.44
CA ALA A 175 -57.36 -16.21 21.60
C ALA A 175 -55.98 -16.92 21.61
N MET A 176 -55.88 -18.11 22.23
CA MET A 176 -54.66 -18.91 22.25
C MET A 176 -54.36 -19.55 20.88
N ALA A 177 -55.39 -20.01 20.15
CA ALA A 177 -55.23 -20.52 18.79
C ALA A 177 -54.83 -19.42 17.78
N ASP A 178 -55.39 -18.21 17.92
CA ASP A 178 -55.02 -17.05 17.09
C ASP A 178 -53.58 -16.59 17.40
N LEU A 179 -53.17 -16.61 18.67
CA LEU A 179 -51.79 -16.33 19.09
C LEU A 179 -50.80 -17.37 18.55
N ASP A 180 -51.16 -18.66 18.59
CA ASP A 180 -50.35 -19.75 18.03
C ASP A 180 -50.25 -19.66 16.49
N ALA A 181 -51.32 -19.26 15.80
CA ALA A 181 -51.30 -19.03 14.37
C ALA A 181 -50.38 -17.86 14.00
N GLN A 182 -50.44 -16.76 14.76
CA GLN A 182 -49.53 -15.62 14.61
C GLN A 182 -48.07 -16.00 14.90
N TRP A 183 -47.83 -16.82 15.93
CA TRP A 183 -46.51 -17.33 16.28
C TRP A 183 -45.93 -18.19 15.16
N ARG A 184 -46.70 -19.14 14.62
CA ARG A 184 -46.30 -19.99 13.49
C ARG A 184 -46.01 -19.17 12.23
N ALA A 185 -46.81 -18.14 11.95
CA ALA A 185 -46.56 -17.24 10.82
C ALA A 185 -45.24 -16.48 11.00
N ARG A 186 -44.95 -15.97 12.20
CA ARG A 186 -43.70 -15.27 12.52
C ARG A 186 -42.49 -16.20 12.42
N VAL A 187 -42.60 -17.44 12.94
CA VAL A 187 -41.55 -18.46 12.82
C VAL A 187 -41.32 -18.86 11.36
N ALA A 188 -42.38 -18.99 10.55
CA ALA A 188 -42.23 -19.28 9.13
C ALA A 188 -41.55 -18.14 8.35
N GLN A 189 -41.81 -16.88 8.73
CA GLN A 189 -41.12 -15.72 8.17
C GLN A 189 -39.64 -15.70 8.54
N THR A 190 -39.29 -15.90 9.81
CA THR A 190 -37.88 -15.94 10.23
C THR A 190 -37.12 -17.10 9.60
N ILE A 191 -37.75 -18.26 9.40
CA ILE A 191 -37.16 -19.39 8.65
C ILE A 191 -36.93 -19.03 7.18
N LYS A 192 -37.87 -18.32 6.53
CA LYS A 192 -37.68 -17.85 5.15
C LYS A 192 -36.53 -16.85 5.05
N GLU A 193 -36.46 -15.89 5.98
CA GLU A 193 -35.36 -14.92 6.06
C GLU A 193 -34.01 -15.61 6.30
N ALA A 194 -33.96 -16.57 7.21
CA ALA A 194 -32.75 -17.35 7.47
C ALA A 194 -32.31 -18.16 6.24
N ARG A 195 -33.24 -18.78 5.51
CA ARG A 195 -32.95 -19.50 4.26
C ARG A 195 -32.40 -18.57 3.17
N LEU A 196 -33.00 -17.41 2.98
CA LEU A 196 -32.51 -16.39 2.05
C LEU A 196 -31.11 -15.93 2.44
N ARG A 197 -30.87 -15.68 3.72
CA ARG A 197 -29.56 -15.28 4.23
C ARG A 197 -28.50 -16.34 3.98
N VAL A 198 -28.82 -17.62 4.22
CA VAL A 198 -27.91 -18.74 3.93
C VAL A 198 -27.64 -18.85 2.43
N SER A 199 -28.64 -18.69 1.56
CA SER A 199 -28.41 -18.70 0.11
C SER A 199 -27.53 -17.55 -0.35
N THR A 200 -27.74 -16.35 0.18
CA THR A 200 -26.91 -15.18 -0.15
C THR A 200 -25.48 -15.36 0.34
N LEU A 201 -25.28 -15.85 1.57
CA LEU A 201 -23.95 -16.15 2.10
C LEU A 201 -23.23 -17.24 1.29
N LYS A 202 -23.96 -18.28 0.88
CA LYS A 202 -23.40 -19.34 0.03
C LYS A 202 -23.00 -18.80 -1.34
N GLN A 203 -23.82 -17.94 -1.94
CA GLN A 203 -23.49 -17.29 -3.21
C GLN A 203 -22.27 -16.37 -3.07
N GLN A 204 -22.18 -15.60 -1.98
CA GLN A 204 -21.02 -14.74 -1.69
C GLN A 204 -19.74 -15.57 -1.50
N SER A 205 -19.81 -16.67 -0.73
CA SER A 205 -18.68 -17.57 -0.55
C SER A 205 -18.26 -18.22 -1.87
N GLN A 206 -19.21 -18.63 -2.70
CA GLN A 206 -18.90 -19.20 -4.02
C GLN A 206 -18.21 -18.17 -4.92
N GLN A 207 -18.70 -16.93 -4.94
CA GLN A 207 -18.07 -15.82 -5.68
C GLN A 207 -16.65 -15.57 -5.17
N GLN A 208 -16.43 -15.54 -3.85
CA GLN A 208 -15.09 -15.37 -3.28
C GLN A 208 -14.15 -16.51 -3.68
N ILE A 209 -14.63 -17.75 -3.70
CA ILE A 209 -13.83 -18.91 -4.15
C ILE A 209 -13.47 -18.79 -5.62
N ASP A 210 -14.42 -18.37 -6.46
CA ASP A 210 -14.19 -18.24 -7.90
C ASP A 210 -13.24 -17.07 -8.20
N ASP A 211 -13.38 -15.93 -7.49
CA ASP A 211 -12.44 -14.81 -7.56
C ASP A 211 -11.02 -15.23 -7.14
N LEU A 212 -10.88 -15.98 -6.05
CA LEU A 212 -9.59 -16.49 -5.59
C LEU A 212 -8.96 -17.47 -6.59
N LYS A 213 -9.78 -18.33 -7.22
CA LYS A 213 -9.31 -19.25 -8.27
C LYS A 213 -8.82 -18.47 -9.50
N ASP A 214 -9.54 -17.44 -9.91
CA ASP A 214 -9.14 -16.59 -11.04
C ASP A 214 -7.86 -15.82 -10.73
N GLN A 215 -7.70 -15.31 -9.51
CA GLN A 215 -6.45 -14.68 -9.07
C GLN A 215 -5.28 -15.66 -9.13
N LEU A 216 -5.44 -16.87 -8.58
CA LEU A 216 -4.40 -17.90 -8.60
C LEU A 216 -4.05 -18.32 -10.04
N ARG A 217 -5.05 -18.43 -10.91
CA ARG A 217 -4.85 -18.75 -12.33
C ARG A 217 -4.02 -17.66 -13.03
N ARG A 218 -4.36 -16.39 -12.80
CA ARG A 218 -3.62 -15.24 -13.35
C ARG A 218 -2.17 -15.21 -12.85
N GLN A 219 -1.95 -15.45 -11.55
CA GLN A 219 -0.59 -15.54 -10.99
C GLN A 219 0.20 -16.71 -11.60
N SER A 220 -0.43 -17.87 -11.78
CA SER A 220 0.23 -19.01 -12.42
C SER A 220 0.60 -18.71 -13.88
N GLU A 221 -0.28 -18.06 -14.62
CA GLU A 221 -0.02 -17.65 -16.00
C GLU A 221 1.07 -16.57 -16.10
N SER A 222 1.10 -15.60 -15.18
CA SER A 222 2.15 -14.59 -15.16
C SER A 222 3.52 -15.20 -14.85
N SER A 223 3.61 -16.06 -13.82
CA SER A 223 4.85 -16.75 -13.48
C SER A 223 5.34 -17.65 -14.62
N LYS A 224 4.46 -18.35 -15.33
CA LYS A 224 4.84 -19.13 -16.52
C LYS A 224 5.38 -18.26 -17.65
N ARG A 225 4.77 -17.09 -17.89
CA ARG A 225 5.27 -16.14 -18.90
C ARG A 225 6.65 -15.61 -18.53
N GLU A 226 6.90 -15.33 -17.26
CA GLU A 226 8.21 -14.90 -16.77
C GLU A 226 9.26 -16.00 -16.94
N GLN A 227 8.91 -17.26 -16.62
CA GLN A 227 9.80 -18.41 -16.83
C GLN A 227 10.19 -18.55 -18.30
N LEU A 228 9.23 -18.50 -19.23
CA LEU A 228 9.52 -18.58 -20.67
C LEU A 228 10.41 -17.44 -21.17
N LYS A 229 10.20 -16.22 -20.66
CA LYS A 229 11.07 -15.08 -20.98
C LYS A 229 12.49 -15.32 -20.48
N LEU A 230 12.65 -15.77 -19.24
CA LEU A 230 13.96 -16.02 -18.65
C LEU A 230 14.69 -17.17 -19.37
N GLU A 231 13.98 -18.23 -19.77
CA GLU A 231 14.53 -19.31 -20.59
C GLU A 231 15.01 -18.80 -21.95
N SER A 232 14.22 -17.94 -22.62
CA SER A 232 14.63 -17.36 -23.90
C SER A 232 15.87 -16.46 -23.79
N GLU A 233 15.96 -15.67 -22.71
CA GLU A 233 17.14 -14.82 -22.45
C GLU A 233 18.37 -15.67 -22.12
N LEU A 234 18.21 -16.71 -21.31
CA LEU A 234 19.31 -17.64 -21.01
C LEU A 234 19.85 -18.29 -22.29
N GLN A 235 18.97 -18.68 -23.19
CA GLN A 235 19.36 -19.27 -24.47
C GLN A 235 20.10 -18.27 -25.36
N LEU A 236 19.64 -17.02 -25.42
CA LEU A 236 20.36 -15.95 -26.11
C LEU A 236 21.77 -15.72 -25.53
N GLN A 237 21.92 -15.79 -24.20
CA GLN A 237 23.23 -15.64 -23.56
C GLN A 237 24.16 -16.82 -23.88
N ILE A 238 23.64 -18.05 -23.92
CA ILE A 238 24.41 -19.23 -24.34
C ILE A 238 24.89 -19.05 -25.78
N ASP A 239 24.02 -18.60 -26.69
CA ASP A 239 24.39 -18.37 -28.09
C ASP A 239 25.49 -17.31 -28.21
N LYS A 240 25.39 -16.19 -27.47
CA LYS A 240 26.45 -15.15 -27.43
C LYS A 240 27.78 -15.68 -26.90
N VAL A 241 27.76 -16.47 -25.83
CA VAL A 241 28.98 -17.08 -25.28
C VAL A 241 29.61 -18.03 -26.31
N SER A 242 28.80 -18.79 -27.04
CA SER A 242 29.29 -19.68 -28.09
C SER A 242 29.93 -18.91 -29.25
N GLU A 243 29.35 -17.79 -29.66
CA GLU A 243 29.89 -16.91 -30.70
C GLU A 243 31.22 -16.29 -30.27
N HIS A 244 31.29 -15.77 -29.04
CA HIS A 244 32.53 -15.22 -28.48
C HIS A 244 33.63 -16.28 -28.38
N SER A 245 33.30 -17.51 -27.98
CA SER A 245 34.25 -18.62 -27.97
C SER A 245 34.82 -18.87 -29.36
N HIS A 246 33.98 -18.92 -30.38
CA HIS A 246 34.42 -19.13 -31.77
C HIS A 246 35.31 -17.98 -32.28
N VAL A 247 35.03 -16.74 -31.89
CA VAL A 247 35.87 -15.58 -32.22
C VAL A 247 37.24 -15.68 -31.55
N ILE A 248 37.28 -16.05 -30.26
CA ILE A 248 38.53 -16.24 -29.52
C ILE A 248 39.38 -17.35 -30.17
N ASP A 249 38.77 -18.49 -30.50
CA ASP A 249 39.46 -19.59 -31.18
C ASP A 249 40.03 -19.15 -32.54
N GLY A 250 39.27 -18.35 -33.30
CA GLY A 250 39.74 -17.77 -34.56
C GLY A 250 40.90 -16.79 -34.38
N GLN A 251 40.90 -15.98 -33.32
CA GLN A 251 42.01 -15.08 -33.00
C GLN A 251 43.26 -15.83 -32.54
N GLU A 252 43.11 -16.90 -31.76
CA GLU A 252 44.23 -17.75 -31.35
C GLU A 252 44.93 -18.39 -32.56
N GLN A 253 44.16 -18.88 -33.53
CA GLN A 253 44.70 -19.44 -34.78
C GLN A 253 45.47 -18.38 -35.57
N LYS A 254 44.94 -17.15 -35.68
CA LYS A 254 45.63 -16.04 -36.34
C LYS A 254 46.94 -15.68 -35.62
N LEU A 255 46.94 -15.60 -34.29
CA LEU A 255 48.14 -15.32 -33.50
C LEU A 255 49.20 -16.42 -33.65
N LYS A 256 48.81 -17.69 -33.75
CA LYS A 256 49.74 -18.80 -34.03
C LYS A 256 50.38 -18.62 -35.40
N GLY A 257 49.58 -18.40 -36.45
CA GLY A 257 50.10 -18.16 -37.80
C GLY A 257 51.00 -16.90 -37.88
N LEU A 258 50.67 -15.85 -37.12
CA LEU A 258 51.49 -14.64 -37.08
C LEU A 258 52.83 -14.88 -36.36
N ARG A 259 52.85 -15.67 -35.27
CA ARG A 259 54.10 -16.09 -34.61
C ARG A 259 55.00 -16.88 -35.55
N GLU A 260 54.46 -17.88 -36.24
CA GLU A 260 55.20 -18.69 -37.22
C GLU A 260 55.77 -17.82 -38.35
N TYR A 261 54.98 -16.86 -38.86
CA TYR A 261 55.44 -15.90 -39.86
C TYR A 261 56.58 -15.02 -39.35
N PHE A 262 56.48 -14.47 -38.13
CA PHE A 262 57.53 -13.63 -37.56
C PHE A 262 58.80 -14.41 -37.23
N GLU A 263 58.68 -15.67 -36.80
CA GLU A 263 59.82 -16.56 -36.60
C GLU A 263 60.58 -16.79 -37.93
N HIS A 264 59.85 -16.99 -39.02
CA HIS A 264 60.40 -17.07 -40.37
C HIS A 264 61.01 -15.75 -40.86
N LYS A 265 60.44 -14.59 -40.49
CA LYS A 265 60.97 -13.28 -40.89
C LYS A 265 62.23 -12.90 -40.10
N LEU A 266 62.31 -13.23 -38.81
CA LEU A 266 63.49 -13.00 -37.98
C LEU A 266 64.68 -13.87 -38.39
N THR A 267 64.44 -15.09 -38.85
CA THR A 267 65.49 -15.94 -39.44
C THR A 267 66.04 -15.34 -40.73
N ASN A 268 65.18 -14.74 -41.56
CA ASN A 268 65.60 -14.07 -42.81
C ASN A 268 66.27 -12.71 -42.58
N LEU A 269 65.83 -11.92 -41.60
CA LEU A 269 66.38 -10.57 -41.32
C LEU A 269 67.81 -10.58 -40.79
N LYS A 270 68.34 -11.72 -40.33
CA LYS A 270 69.78 -11.88 -40.03
C LYS A 270 70.70 -11.63 -41.25
N SER A 271 70.15 -11.36 -42.44
CA SER A 271 70.91 -11.28 -43.70
C SER A 271 70.95 -9.91 -44.42
N VAL A 272 70.14 -8.89 -44.08
CA VAL A 272 70.06 -7.64 -44.89
C VAL A 272 69.71 -6.39 -44.06
N ASP A 273 70.60 -5.39 -44.00
CA ASP A 273 70.56 -4.32 -42.95
C ASP A 273 70.34 -2.86 -43.42
N THR A 274 70.06 -2.56 -44.69
CA THR A 274 69.84 -1.14 -45.12
C THR A 274 68.55 -0.90 -45.91
N VAL A 275 68.15 -1.82 -46.80
CA VAL A 275 66.82 -1.80 -47.44
C VAL A 275 65.69 -2.07 -46.42
N SER A 276 66.04 -2.63 -45.26
CA SER A 276 65.12 -2.90 -44.15
C SER A 276 64.55 -1.61 -43.54
N VAL A 277 65.32 -0.53 -43.43
CA VAL A 277 64.87 0.66 -42.69
C VAL A 277 63.77 1.43 -43.42
N ASP A 278 63.89 1.62 -44.74
CA ASP A 278 62.86 2.34 -45.51
C ASP A 278 61.60 1.49 -45.73
N THR A 279 61.74 0.17 -45.88
CA THR A 279 60.59 -0.73 -45.92
C THR A 279 59.87 -0.79 -44.57
N ILE A 280 60.58 -0.72 -43.46
CA ILE A 280 60.00 -0.61 -42.11
C ILE A 280 59.26 0.72 -41.93
N ARG A 281 59.79 1.85 -42.42
CA ARG A 281 59.09 3.14 -42.34
C ARG A 281 57.79 3.15 -43.13
N GLN A 282 57.80 2.64 -44.36
CA GLN A 282 56.59 2.55 -45.18
C GLN A 282 55.55 1.60 -44.54
N HIS A 283 56.00 0.48 -43.97
CA HIS A 283 55.13 -0.44 -43.25
C HIS A 283 54.52 0.20 -42.01
N LEU A 284 55.31 0.88 -41.17
CA LEU A 284 54.81 1.62 -40.00
C LEU A 284 53.78 2.67 -40.41
N GLN A 285 54.02 3.41 -41.49
CA GLN A 285 53.10 4.44 -41.95
C GLN A 285 51.78 3.83 -42.46
N ALA A 286 51.86 2.73 -43.21
CA ALA A 286 50.67 2.00 -43.65
C ALA A 286 49.90 1.38 -42.47
N ASP A 287 50.61 0.88 -41.45
CA ASP A 287 50.01 0.32 -40.25
C ASP A 287 49.30 1.40 -39.44
N PHE A 288 49.89 2.59 -39.27
CA PHE A 288 49.24 3.72 -38.61
C PHE A 288 48.00 4.22 -39.38
N GLU A 289 48.05 4.26 -40.73
CA GLU A 289 46.89 4.62 -41.54
C GLU A 289 45.78 3.55 -41.46
N ALA A 290 46.15 2.27 -41.42
CA ALA A 290 45.21 1.17 -41.20
C ALA A 290 44.56 1.27 -39.81
N GLU A 291 45.33 1.52 -38.76
CA GLU A 291 44.82 1.65 -37.40
C GLU A 291 43.92 2.90 -37.24
N LEU A 292 44.28 4.02 -37.87
CA LEU A 292 43.43 5.21 -37.91
C LEU A 292 42.13 4.98 -38.66
N THR A 293 42.15 4.25 -39.77
CA THR A 293 40.94 3.94 -40.54
C THR A 293 40.03 2.95 -39.82
N GLU A 294 40.60 1.94 -39.18
CA GLU A 294 39.86 1.00 -38.33
C GLU A 294 39.21 1.72 -37.14
N LEU A 295 39.97 2.59 -36.45
CA LEU A 295 39.46 3.35 -35.33
C LEU A 295 38.32 4.29 -35.75
N LYS A 296 38.50 5.02 -36.86
CA LYS A 296 37.46 5.88 -37.45
C LYS A 296 36.20 5.09 -37.79
N LYS A 297 36.35 3.95 -38.46
CA LYS A 297 35.23 3.07 -38.80
C LYS A 297 34.49 2.60 -37.54
N SER A 298 35.22 2.21 -36.49
CA SER A 298 34.59 1.80 -35.23
C SER A 298 33.80 2.94 -34.56
N TYR A 299 34.28 4.19 -34.67
CA TYR A 299 33.57 5.36 -34.16
C TYR A 299 32.36 5.70 -35.03
N GLU A 300 32.46 5.61 -36.35
CA GLU A 300 31.34 5.79 -37.26
C GLU A 300 30.23 4.75 -37.00
N GLU A 301 30.59 3.48 -36.82
CA GLU A 301 29.65 2.41 -36.45
C GLU A 301 28.97 2.71 -35.10
N LYS A 302 29.74 3.14 -34.08
CA LYS A 302 29.16 3.55 -32.79
C LYS A 302 28.21 4.73 -32.93
N LEU A 303 28.52 5.69 -33.80
CA LEU A 303 27.70 6.87 -34.04
C LEU A 303 26.40 6.48 -34.75
N GLN A 304 26.47 5.64 -35.79
CA GLN A 304 25.29 5.09 -36.46
C GLN A 304 24.38 4.31 -35.49
N MET A 305 24.95 3.50 -34.61
CA MET A 305 24.18 2.78 -33.59
C MET A 305 23.48 3.74 -32.62
N ARG A 306 24.15 4.82 -32.21
CA ARG A 306 23.55 5.87 -31.38
C ARG A 306 22.43 6.60 -32.11
N ASP A 307 22.61 6.93 -33.39
CA ASP A 307 21.59 7.60 -34.19
C ASP A 307 20.32 6.75 -34.33
N VAL A 308 20.47 5.44 -34.56
CA VAL A 308 19.35 4.51 -34.59
C VAL A 308 18.66 4.42 -33.22
N GLU A 309 19.41 4.39 -32.12
CA GLU A 309 18.85 4.39 -30.76
C GLU A 309 18.07 5.68 -30.46
N VAL A 310 18.56 6.83 -30.90
CA VAL A 310 17.85 8.12 -30.77
C VAL A 310 16.56 8.09 -31.59
N MET A 311 16.61 7.65 -32.84
CA MET A 311 15.41 7.54 -33.69
C MET A 311 14.36 6.60 -33.08
N TYR A 312 14.79 5.48 -32.51
CA TYR A 312 13.89 4.57 -31.81
C TYR A 312 13.27 5.23 -30.57
N ARG A 313 14.06 5.97 -29.78
CA ARG A 313 13.52 6.72 -28.63
C ARG A 313 12.54 7.80 -29.05
N ASP A 314 12.84 8.54 -30.10
CA ASP A 314 11.97 9.62 -30.58
C ASP A 314 10.62 9.07 -31.07
N THR A 315 10.62 7.94 -31.78
CA THR A 315 9.36 7.28 -32.19
C THR A 315 8.56 6.76 -31.00
N GLN A 316 9.21 6.20 -29.97
CA GLN A 316 8.55 5.77 -28.73
C GLN A 316 7.98 6.96 -27.96
N LEU A 317 8.74 8.05 -27.84
CA LEU A 317 8.28 9.28 -27.19
C LEU A 317 7.08 9.87 -27.94
N ALA A 318 7.14 9.95 -29.27
CA ALA A 318 6.02 10.41 -30.08
C ALA A 318 4.76 9.55 -29.86
N GLY A 319 4.89 8.22 -29.85
CA GLY A 319 3.78 7.30 -29.57
C GLY A 319 3.17 7.51 -28.19
N LEU A 320 4.00 7.64 -27.15
CA LEU A 320 3.55 7.92 -25.79
C LEU A 320 2.89 9.29 -25.65
N THR A 321 3.39 10.32 -26.34
CA THR A 321 2.76 11.65 -26.33
C THR A 321 1.38 11.62 -26.98
N GLU A 322 1.21 10.89 -28.09
CA GLU A 322 -0.09 10.73 -28.74
C GLU A 322 -1.08 9.98 -27.84
N GLU A 323 -0.62 8.95 -27.12
CA GLU A 323 -1.44 8.22 -26.15
C GLU A 323 -1.85 9.10 -24.96
N ILE A 324 -0.94 9.90 -24.42
CA ILE A 324 -1.25 10.87 -23.37
C ILE A 324 -2.31 11.86 -23.84
N ASP A 325 -2.18 12.38 -25.06
CA ASP A 325 -3.15 13.34 -25.61
C ASP A 325 -4.51 12.68 -25.87
N LYS A 326 -4.55 11.44 -26.35
CA LYS A 326 -5.79 10.64 -26.47
C LYS A 326 -6.46 10.43 -25.11
N LEU A 327 -5.70 9.99 -24.11
CA LEU A 327 -6.22 9.74 -22.75
C LEU A 327 -6.70 11.04 -22.08
N ARG A 328 -6.02 12.17 -22.32
CA ARG A 328 -6.47 13.48 -21.84
C ARG A 328 -7.79 13.88 -22.51
N ALA A 329 -7.91 13.69 -23.81
CA ALA A 329 -9.15 13.97 -24.54
C ALA A 329 -10.31 13.06 -24.07
N GLU A 330 -10.05 11.76 -23.87
CA GLU A 330 -11.04 10.81 -23.37
C GLU A 330 -11.49 11.16 -21.94
N LYS A 331 -10.55 11.47 -21.04
CA LYS A 331 -10.87 11.94 -19.69
C LYS A 331 -11.73 13.19 -19.74
N GLN A 332 -11.40 14.15 -20.60
CA GLN A 332 -12.17 15.38 -20.73
C GLN A 332 -13.59 15.10 -21.23
N ALA A 333 -13.74 14.25 -22.25
CA ALA A 333 -15.05 13.83 -22.76
C ALA A 333 -15.87 13.06 -21.72
N LEU A 334 -15.24 12.20 -20.91
CA LEU A 334 -15.90 11.49 -19.82
C LEU A 334 -16.32 12.42 -18.68
N LEU A 335 -15.52 13.42 -18.34
CA LEU A 335 -15.89 14.43 -17.34
C LEU A 335 -17.07 15.28 -17.81
N GLU A 336 -17.05 15.73 -19.06
CA GLU A 336 -18.14 16.50 -19.66
C GLU A 336 -19.43 15.65 -19.77
N SER A 337 -19.34 14.39 -20.20
CA SER A 337 -20.51 13.52 -20.34
C SER A 337 -21.06 13.02 -19.00
N SER A 338 -20.22 12.62 -18.06
CA SER A 338 -20.68 12.09 -16.76
C SER A 338 -21.20 13.20 -15.84
N GLY A 339 -20.49 14.32 -15.78
CA GLY A 339 -20.87 15.48 -14.96
C GLY A 339 -22.18 16.10 -15.42
N ASN A 340 -22.32 16.36 -16.73
CA ASN A 340 -23.50 17.05 -17.24
C ASN A 340 -24.74 16.14 -17.23
N ASN A 341 -24.63 14.84 -17.55
CA ASN A 341 -25.78 13.93 -17.51
C ASN A 341 -26.35 13.76 -16.10
N LEU A 342 -25.47 13.66 -15.09
CA LEU A 342 -25.91 13.53 -13.69
C LEU A 342 -26.56 14.82 -13.19
N LEU A 343 -25.96 15.98 -13.49
CA LEU A 343 -26.51 17.27 -13.08
C LEU A 343 -27.84 17.57 -13.81
N GLU A 344 -27.97 17.20 -15.08
CA GLU A 344 -29.22 17.34 -15.84
C GLU A 344 -30.31 16.41 -15.30
N GLN A 345 -29.96 15.17 -14.91
CA GLN A 345 -30.91 14.25 -14.27
C GLN A 345 -31.39 14.79 -12.91
N ILE A 346 -30.50 15.40 -12.12
CA ILE A 346 -30.85 16.07 -10.87
C ILE A 346 -31.80 17.24 -11.12
N GLN A 347 -31.53 18.09 -12.12
CA GLN A 347 -32.43 19.19 -12.47
C GLN A 347 -33.80 18.69 -12.96
N ARG A 348 -33.85 17.64 -13.79
CA ARG A 348 -35.11 17.00 -14.24
C ARG A 348 -35.91 16.40 -13.09
N SER A 349 -35.24 15.97 -12.01
CA SER A 349 -35.89 15.52 -10.78
C SER A 349 -36.47 16.65 -9.93
N GLY A 350 -36.36 17.91 -10.38
CA GLY A 350 -36.91 19.10 -9.72
C GLY A 350 -35.97 19.74 -8.70
N ILE A 351 -34.72 19.30 -8.62
CA ILE A 351 -33.72 19.85 -7.70
C ILE A 351 -33.06 21.06 -8.37
N SER A 352 -33.15 22.22 -7.72
CA SER A 352 -32.49 23.46 -8.16
C SER A 352 -31.23 23.73 -7.33
N PHE A 353 -30.12 24.07 -7.99
CA PHE A 353 -28.87 24.42 -7.32
C PHE A 353 -28.93 25.86 -6.83
N VAL A 354 -29.06 26.05 -5.52
CA VAL A 354 -29.06 27.38 -4.88
C VAL A 354 -27.80 27.53 -4.04
N SER A 355 -27.01 28.57 -4.30
CA SER A 355 -25.85 28.93 -3.51
C SER A 355 -26.07 30.28 -2.84
N PHE A 356 -25.61 30.41 -1.60
CA PHE A 356 -25.53 31.71 -0.92
C PHE A 356 -24.13 32.26 -1.08
N GLN A 357 -24.00 33.40 -1.76
CA GLN A 357 -22.74 34.11 -1.88
C GLN A 357 -22.84 35.50 -1.25
N PRO A 358 -21.89 35.90 -0.39
CA PRO A 358 -21.83 37.26 0.13
C PRO A 358 -21.90 38.28 -1.02
N GLY A 359 -22.80 39.25 -0.90
CA GLY A 359 -22.99 40.31 -1.88
C GLY A 359 -23.98 40.01 -3.01
N ALA A 360 -24.19 38.74 -3.37
CA ALA A 360 -25.20 38.31 -4.35
C ALA A 360 -26.44 37.67 -3.71
N GLY A 361 -26.37 37.26 -2.45
CA GLY A 361 -27.45 36.58 -1.74
C GLY A 361 -27.67 35.16 -2.24
N HIS A 362 -28.91 34.69 -2.21
CA HIS A 362 -29.29 33.40 -2.79
C HIS A 362 -29.32 33.51 -4.32
N MET A 363 -28.40 32.81 -4.98
CA MET A 363 -28.38 32.68 -6.43
C MET A 363 -28.74 31.26 -6.83
N THR A 364 -29.58 31.13 -7.87
CA THR A 364 -29.78 29.85 -8.55
C THR A 364 -28.75 29.72 -9.65
N ILE A 365 -28.01 28.61 -9.66
CA ILE A 365 -26.95 28.33 -10.63
C ILE A 365 -27.50 27.34 -11.67
N PRO A 366 -27.58 27.71 -12.96
CA PRO A 366 -27.93 26.78 -14.03
C PRO A 366 -26.95 25.61 -14.11
N VAL A 367 -27.41 24.41 -14.49
CA VAL A 367 -26.55 23.22 -14.60
C VAL A 367 -25.32 23.44 -15.48
N GLU A 368 -25.50 24.16 -16.59
CA GLU A 368 -24.43 24.52 -17.54
C GLU A 368 -23.32 25.36 -16.87
N ASP A 369 -23.69 26.19 -15.89
CA ASP A 369 -22.79 27.12 -15.21
C ASP A 369 -22.20 26.54 -13.91
N VAL A 370 -22.68 25.38 -13.43
CA VAL A 370 -22.19 24.75 -12.19
C VAL A 370 -20.69 24.46 -12.27
N ALA A 371 -20.21 23.94 -13.41
CA ALA A 371 -18.79 23.65 -13.61
C ALA A 371 -17.93 24.92 -13.56
N ARG A 372 -18.40 26.01 -14.19
CA ARG A 372 -17.74 27.32 -14.16
C ARG A 372 -17.70 27.91 -12.75
N PHE A 373 -18.80 27.79 -12.01
CA PHE A 373 -18.90 28.22 -10.62
C PHE A 373 -17.97 27.41 -9.69
N MET A 374 -17.83 26.10 -9.89
CA MET A 374 -16.93 25.26 -9.10
C MET A 374 -15.45 25.58 -9.36
N ASN A 375 -15.09 25.90 -10.59
CA ASN A 375 -13.71 26.26 -10.95
C ASN A 375 -13.30 27.63 -10.39
N ASP A 376 -14.15 28.66 -10.53
CA ASP A 376 -13.91 29.97 -9.92
C ASP A 376 -15.23 30.63 -9.45
N SER A 377 -15.58 30.32 -8.19
CA SER A 377 -16.76 30.85 -7.52
C SER A 377 -16.72 32.38 -7.35
N ALA A 378 -15.53 32.95 -7.17
CA ALA A 378 -15.36 34.39 -6.98
C ALA A 378 -15.58 35.15 -8.29
N ALA A 379 -15.03 34.67 -9.41
CA ALA A 379 -15.24 35.28 -10.72
C ALA A 379 -16.72 35.23 -11.16
N TYR A 380 -17.37 34.07 -10.96
CA TYR A 380 -18.79 33.91 -11.29
C TYR A 380 -19.69 34.84 -10.45
N THR A 381 -19.42 34.95 -9.15
CA THR A 381 -20.17 35.86 -8.27
C THR A 381 -19.93 37.32 -8.61
N ALA A 382 -18.68 37.69 -8.95
CA ALA A 382 -18.33 39.05 -9.37
C ALA A 382 -19.11 39.48 -10.63
N GLU A 383 -19.18 38.59 -11.63
CA GLU A 383 -19.98 38.79 -12.86
C GLU A 383 -21.46 38.99 -12.53
N LYS A 384 -22.01 38.20 -11.60
CA LYS A 384 -23.42 38.35 -11.17
C LYS A 384 -23.67 39.64 -10.40
N CYS A 385 -22.70 40.07 -9.60
CA CYS A 385 -22.71 41.35 -8.87
C CYS A 385 -22.38 42.55 -9.78
N ARG A 386 -22.00 42.32 -11.05
CA ARG A 386 -21.55 43.34 -12.03
C ARG A 386 -20.33 44.14 -11.56
N VAL A 387 -19.41 43.46 -10.88
CA VAL A 387 -18.17 44.05 -10.35
C VAL A 387 -16.98 43.30 -10.94
N ASP A 388 -15.85 43.98 -11.11
CA ASP A 388 -14.61 43.34 -11.56
C ASP A 388 -14.14 42.27 -10.55
N VAL A 389 -13.51 41.20 -11.05
CA VAL A 389 -13.07 40.08 -10.21
C VAL A 389 -12.05 40.51 -9.16
N GLY A 390 -11.18 41.47 -9.48
CA GLY A 390 -10.21 42.04 -8.56
C GLY A 390 -10.87 42.80 -7.41
N VAL A 391 -11.83 43.67 -7.75
CA VAL A 391 -12.62 44.47 -6.79
C VAL A 391 -13.42 43.55 -5.87
N PHE A 392 -14.09 42.52 -6.42
CA PHE A 392 -14.88 41.57 -5.64
C PHE A 392 -14.02 40.75 -4.65
N ARG A 393 -12.81 40.33 -5.05
CA ARG A 393 -11.89 39.61 -4.16
C ARG A 393 -11.39 40.50 -3.01
N ARG A 394 -11.09 41.77 -3.28
CA ARG A 394 -10.73 42.76 -2.27
C ARG A 394 -11.88 43.06 -1.33
N TRP A 395 -13.07 43.32 -1.87
CA TRP A 395 -14.29 43.49 -1.09
C TRP A 395 -14.58 42.27 -0.22
N ARG A 396 -14.45 41.04 -0.74
CA ARG A 396 -14.67 39.81 0.04
C ARG A 396 -13.73 39.71 1.24
N ARG A 397 -12.48 40.15 1.08
CA ARG A 397 -11.51 40.25 2.18
C ARG A 397 -11.97 41.28 3.21
N HIS A 398 -12.33 42.50 2.78
CA HIS A 398 -12.88 43.55 3.65
C HIS A 398 -14.18 43.13 4.36
N TYR A 399 -15.04 42.37 3.68
CA TYR A 399 -16.29 41.87 4.23
C TYR A 399 -16.07 40.83 5.34
N GLN A 400 -15.03 40.00 5.21
CA GLN A 400 -14.64 39.00 6.22
C GLN A 400 -13.86 39.63 7.38
N ASP A 401 -12.97 40.57 7.07
CA ASP A 401 -12.13 41.27 8.05
C ASP A 401 -11.96 42.74 7.63
N PRO A 402 -12.80 43.66 8.14
CA PRO A 402 -12.78 45.06 7.74
C PRO A 402 -11.65 45.79 8.47
N VAL A 403 -10.42 45.61 7.99
CA VAL A 403 -9.22 46.27 8.52
C VAL A 403 -8.55 47.13 7.47
N CYS A 404 -7.91 48.21 7.91
CA CYS A 404 -7.13 49.07 7.04
C CYS A 404 -5.91 48.31 6.49
N VAL A 405 -5.88 48.13 5.16
CA VAL A 405 -4.84 47.36 4.43
C VAL A 405 -3.61 48.23 4.08
N ARG A 406 -3.66 49.54 4.34
CA ARG A 406 -2.57 50.46 4.01
C ARG A 406 -1.34 50.20 4.91
N GLU A 407 -0.18 50.15 4.28
CA GLU A 407 1.12 50.00 4.94
C GLU A 407 1.54 51.31 5.61
N ILE A 408 1.88 51.23 6.90
CA ILE A 408 2.51 52.34 7.64
C ILE A 408 4.03 52.26 7.42
N ALA A 409 4.74 53.39 7.57
CA ALA A 409 6.19 53.44 7.56
C ALA A 409 6.79 52.40 8.55
N GLY A 410 7.30 51.29 8.00
CA GLY A 410 7.72 50.12 8.77
C GLY A 410 7.26 48.76 8.21
N GLY A 411 6.43 48.75 7.15
CA GLY A 411 5.98 47.51 6.48
C GLY A 411 4.90 46.75 7.24
N THR A 412 4.31 47.36 8.27
CA THR A 412 3.18 46.81 9.01
C THR A 412 1.88 47.42 8.49
N ILE A 413 0.85 46.58 8.32
CA ILE A 413 -0.50 47.03 7.98
C ILE A 413 -1.09 47.83 9.14
N CYS A 414 -1.81 48.91 8.82
CA CYS A 414 -2.42 49.79 9.81
C CYS A 414 -3.39 49.07 10.77
N GLY A 415 -4.15 48.08 10.28
CA GLY A 415 -4.96 47.19 11.12
C GLY A 415 -6.14 47.85 11.85
N LYS A 416 -6.39 49.14 11.63
CA LYS A 416 -7.54 49.85 12.24
C LYS A 416 -8.84 49.30 11.66
N LEU A 417 -9.80 48.98 12.54
CA LEU A 417 -11.11 48.47 12.12
C LEU A 417 -11.88 49.53 11.31
N LEU A 418 -12.48 49.10 10.22
CA LEU A 418 -13.28 49.88 9.30
C LEU A 418 -14.76 49.49 9.39
N THR A 419 -15.62 50.34 8.86
CA THR A 419 -17.03 49.99 8.68
C THR A 419 -17.17 48.97 7.56
N ARG A 420 -17.87 47.87 7.85
CA ARG A 420 -18.12 46.82 6.87
C ARG A 420 -19.03 47.34 5.76
N VAL A 421 -18.64 47.12 4.51
CA VAL A 421 -19.46 47.43 3.34
C VAL A 421 -20.23 46.16 2.94
N ASP A 422 -21.56 46.17 3.06
CA ASP A 422 -22.38 44.97 2.87
C ASP A 422 -22.60 44.61 1.38
N ARG A 423 -22.45 45.56 0.45
CA ARG A 423 -22.64 45.35 -0.99
C ARG A 423 -21.34 45.51 -1.77
N PRO A 424 -20.98 44.57 -2.66
CA PRO A 424 -19.77 44.69 -3.48
C PRO A 424 -19.74 45.90 -4.42
N ALA A 425 -20.91 46.37 -4.87
CA ALA A 425 -21.01 47.50 -5.79
C ALA A 425 -20.70 48.86 -5.12
N ASP A 426 -20.86 48.96 -3.80
CA ASP A 426 -20.62 50.18 -3.04
C ASP A 426 -19.16 50.28 -2.55
N PHE A 427 -18.34 49.28 -2.88
CA PHE A 427 -16.96 49.18 -2.46
C PHE A 427 -16.04 49.88 -3.46
N VAL A 428 -15.28 50.86 -2.97
CA VAL A 428 -14.34 51.64 -3.77
C VAL A 428 -12.94 51.49 -3.19
N GLU A 429 -12.02 51.07 -4.05
CA GLU A 429 -10.62 50.88 -3.68
C GLU A 429 -9.99 52.18 -3.17
N GLY A 430 -9.26 52.09 -2.07
CA GLY A 430 -8.60 53.25 -1.43
C GLY A 430 -9.51 54.10 -0.56
N SER A 431 -10.83 54.08 -0.77
CA SER A 431 -11.79 54.75 0.12
C SER A 431 -12.39 53.78 1.14
N SER A 432 -12.89 52.63 0.70
CA SER A 432 -13.53 51.64 1.58
C SER A 432 -12.54 50.77 2.36
N ASP A 433 -11.31 50.62 1.86
CA ASP A 433 -10.24 49.77 2.41
C ASP A 433 -9.27 50.48 3.37
N CYS A 434 -9.43 51.80 3.54
CA CYS A 434 -8.52 52.63 4.32
C CYS A 434 -9.28 53.38 5.41
N CYS A 435 -8.62 53.66 6.54
CA CYS A 435 -9.19 54.49 7.60
C CYS A 435 -9.13 55.97 7.23
N ASN A 436 -9.93 56.81 7.89
CA ASN A 436 -10.02 58.25 7.60
C ASN A 436 -8.65 58.97 7.57
N GLU A 437 -7.67 58.51 8.34
CA GLU A 437 -6.29 59.05 8.36
C GLU A 437 -5.49 58.69 7.09
N HIS A 438 -5.70 57.49 6.54
CA HIS A 438 -5.03 57.02 5.33
C HIS A 438 -5.83 57.30 4.05
N GLN A 439 -7.15 57.57 4.15
CA GLN A 439 -7.98 58.08 3.06
C GLN A 439 -7.56 59.50 2.65
N THR A 440 -7.19 60.35 3.62
CA THR A 440 -6.81 61.74 3.37
C THR A 440 -5.41 61.90 2.79
N ALA A 441 -4.52 60.93 3.00
CA ALA A 441 -3.16 60.93 2.45
C ALA A 441 -3.14 60.74 0.92
N ASP A 442 -4.21 60.15 0.36
CA ASP A 442 -4.38 59.86 -1.07
C ASP A 442 -5.39 60.79 -1.76
N SER A 443 -5.84 61.88 -1.12
CA SER A 443 -6.59 62.89 -1.88
C SER A 443 -5.63 63.59 -2.84
N PRO A 444 -5.86 63.57 -4.17
CA PRO A 444 -4.96 64.20 -5.16
C PRO A 444 -4.86 65.73 -4.99
N LEU A 445 -5.63 66.32 -4.06
CA LEU A 445 -5.58 67.74 -3.73
C LEU A 445 -4.52 68.11 -2.67
N ALA A 446 -3.89 67.15 -2.00
CA ALA A 446 -2.80 67.42 -1.05
C ALA A 446 -1.40 67.49 -1.70
N GLN A 447 -1.27 67.20 -3.00
CA GLN A 447 -0.01 67.34 -3.74
C GLN A 447 0.20 68.73 -4.38
N VAL A 448 -0.71 69.69 -4.20
CA VAL A 448 -0.61 71.03 -4.83
C VAL A 448 -0.29 72.16 -3.85
N LEU A 449 -0.01 71.87 -2.58
CA LEU A 449 0.56 72.86 -1.65
C LEU A 449 1.95 72.44 -1.19
N SER A 450 2.83 72.34 -2.18
CA SER A 450 4.25 72.72 -2.09
C SER A 450 4.47 73.97 -2.93
#